data_AF-A0A9D6L7V1-F1
#
_entry.id   AF-A0A9D6L7V1-F1
#
_cell.length_a   1.000
_cell.length_b   1.000
_cell.length_c   1.000
_cell.angle_alpha   90.00
_cell.angle_beta   90.00
_cell.angle_gamma   90.00
#
_symmetry.space_group_name_H-M   'P 1'
#
loop_
_entity.id
_entity.type
_entity.pdbx_description
1 polymer ?
#
loop_
_entity_poly.entity_id
_entity_poly.type
_entity_poly.pdbx_seq_one_letter_code
_entity_poly.pdbx_strand_id
1 'polypeptide(L)'
;MFTAHTLVHHQLCKHDDTFHVHDEEQEEALTFQWWGGPLLVALNLLPWLGAWWALSAAGVVLPYGASLITIAATILTYYAAYEGFHYLMHRPAIGWIERSRPFRFLERHHRLHHVHMGKNFNVVFPLADLSLGTLILRDPAPVRATPASARQIARRHSRFGRKLREQAAVAPTEKGVDPHEASET
;
A
#
# COMPACT_ATOMS: atom_id res chain seq x y z
N MET A 1 -8.38 2.81 -4.40
CA MET A 1 -7.66 2.04 -3.37
C MET A 1 -6.97 0.81 -3.96
N PHE A 2 -7.71 -0.13 -4.55
CA PHE A 2 -7.14 -1.33 -5.20
C PHE A 2 -6.07 -1.00 -6.25
N THR A 3 -6.36 -0.13 -7.21
CA THR A 3 -5.40 0.24 -8.27
C THR A 3 -4.08 0.78 -7.70
N ALA A 4 -4.15 1.72 -6.76
CA ALA A 4 -2.97 2.34 -6.16
C ALA A 4 -2.12 1.32 -5.38
N HIS A 5 -2.76 0.42 -4.63
CA HIS A 5 -2.02 -0.58 -3.86
C HIS A 5 -1.55 -1.74 -4.76
N THR A 6 -2.48 -2.43 -5.41
CA THR A 6 -2.23 -3.68 -6.14
C THR A 6 -1.51 -3.47 -7.47
N LEU A 7 -1.87 -2.43 -8.23
CA LEU A 7 -1.33 -2.24 -9.58
C LEU A 7 -0.17 -1.25 -9.65
N VAL A 8 0.03 -0.43 -8.61
CA VAL A 8 1.12 0.53 -8.53
C VAL A 8 2.11 0.13 -7.44
N HIS A 9 1.72 0.16 -6.16
CA HIS A 9 2.61 -0.12 -5.02
C HIS A 9 3.29 -1.50 -5.11
N HIS A 10 2.51 -2.57 -5.31
CA HIS A 10 3.03 -3.95 -5.45
C HIS A 10 3.88 -4.18 -6.72
N GLN A 11 3.88 -3.23 -7.66
CA GLN A 11 4.75 -3.31 -8.84
C GLN A 11 6.02 -2.46 -8.67
N LEU A 12 5.92 -1.34 -7.97
CA LEU A 12 7.06 -0.45 -7.70
C LEU A 12 7.90 -0.89 -6.51
N CYS A 13 7.33 -1.64 -5.57
CA CYS A 13 7.98 -2.07 -4.33
C CYS A 13 7.97 -3.60 -4.17
N LYS A 14 8.31 -4.33 -5.23
CA LYS A 14 7.94 -5.75 -5.41
C LYS A 14 8.86 -6.75 -4.72
N HIS A 15 10.13 -6.76 -5.08
CA HIS A 15 11.14 -7.67 -4.50
C HIS A 15 12.22 -6.87 -3.76
N ASP A 16 13.22 -7.57 -3.23
CA ASP A 16 14.27 -7.00 -2.39
C ASP A 16 14.98 -5.80 -3.01
N ASP A 17 15.15 -5.79 -4.32
CA ASP A 17 15.80 -4.73 -5.09
C ASP A 17 15.01 -3.42 -5.17
N THR A 18 13.70 -3.46 -4.95
CA THR A 18 12.81 -2.29 -5.05
C THR A 18 11.90 -2.10 -3.83
N PHE A 19 11.97 -2.99 -2.84
CA PHE A 19 11.08 -2.97 -1.67
C PHE A 19 11.18 -1.67 -0.88
N HIS A 20 12.39 -1.12 -0.71
CA HIS A 20 12.58 0.18 -0.08
C HIS A 20 12.46 1.31 -1.10
N VAL A 21 11.91 2.43 -0.64
CA VAL A 21 11.63 3.59 -1.50
C VAL A 21 12.87 4.47 -1.65
N HIS A 22 13.19 4.77 -2.91
CA HIS A 22 14.35 5.57 -3.29
C HIS A 22 14.03 6.70 -4.27
N ASP A 23 12.86 6.68 -4.91
CA ASP A 23 12.45 7.68 -5.89
C ASP A 23 11.02 8.21 -5.68
N GLU A 24 10.70 9.35 -6.29
CA GLU A 24 9.40 10.02 -6.17
C GLU A 24 8.24 9.16 -6.69
N GLU A 25 8.49 8.34 -7.71
CA GLU A 25 7.49 7.45 -8.30
C GLU A 25 7.02 6.41 -7.28
N GLN A 26 7.94 5.85 -6.50
CA GLN A 26 7.66 4.96 -5.37
C GLN A 26 7.00 5.69 -4.19
N GLU A 27 7.42 6.92 -3.86
CA GLU A 27 6.84 7.68 -2.74
C GLU A 27 5.33 7.92 -2.89
N GLU A 28 4.86 8.20 -4.12
CA GLU A 28 3.42 8.38 -4.39
C GLU A 28 2.61 7.11 -4.03
N ALA A 29 3.22 5.93 -4.15
CA ALA A 29 2.55 4.65 -3.98
C ALA A 29 2.47 4.17 -2.52
N LEU A 30 3.17 4.84 -1.59
CA LEU A 30 3.32 4.38 -0.22
C LEU A 30 2.07 4.48 0.62
N THR A 31 1.31 5.56 0.45
CA THR A 31 0.17 5.84 1.32
C THR A 31 -1.14 5.58 0.61
N PHE A 32 -2.13 5.17 1.37
CA PHE A 32 -3.49 5.14 0.87
C PHE A 32 -3.98 6.56 0.59
N GLN A 33 -4.97 6.64 -0.31
CA GLN A 33 -5.68 7.89 -0.54
C GLN A 33 -6.27 8.38 0.79
N TRP A 34 -6.25 9.69 1.03
CA TRP A 34 -6.70 10.29 2.30
C TRP A 34 -8.13 9.89 2.70
N TRP A 35 -9.01 9.59 1.73
CA TRP A 35 -10.38 9.12 1.97
C TRP A 35 -10.50 7.63 2.27
N GLY A 36 -9.45 6.83 1.98
CA GLY A 36 -9.43 5.39 2.17
C GLY A 36 -9.60 4.99 3.63
N GLY A 37 -8.89 5.66 4.55
CA GLY A 37 -9.01 5.43 5.99
C GLY A 37 -10.42 5.67 6.54
N PRO A 38 -10.99 6.87 6.37
CA PRO A 38 -12.37 7.15 6.78
C PRO A 38 -13.38 6.14 6.22
N LEU A 39 -13.25 5.77 4.95
CA LEU A 39 -14.14 4.79 4.33
C LEU A 39 -14.00 3.40 4.97
N LEU A 40 -12.79 2.91 5.19
CA LEU A 40 -12.56 1.62 5.83
C LEU A 40 -13.08 1.58 7.26
N VAL A 41 -12.88 2.66 8.02
CA VAL A 41 -13.39 2.79 9.39
C VAL A 41 -14.92 2.72 9.38
N ALA A 42 -15.57 3.49 8.51
CA ALA A 42 -17.03 3.48 8.38
C ALA A 42 -17.56 2.09 8.00
N LEU A 43 -16.96 1.43 7.00
CA LEU A 43 -17.36 0.08 6.58
C LEU A 43 -17.21 -0.95 7.71
N ASN A 44 -16.15 -0.86 8.50
CA ASN A 44 -15.94 -1.78 9.63
C ASN A 44 -16.88 -1.51 10.80
N LEU A 45 -17.42 -0.30 10.94
CA LEU A 45 -18.39 0.04 11.98
C LEU A 45 -19.80 -0.48 11.69
N LEU A 46 -20.17 -0.67 10.41
CA LEU A 46 -21.54 -1.06 10.02
C LEU A 46 -22.02 -2.37 10.67
N PRO A 47 -21.24 -3.47 10.72
CA PRO A 47 -21.69 -4.70 11.38
C PRO A 47 -21.97 -4.51 12.88
N TRP A 48 -21.18 -3.66 13.55
CA TRP A 48 -21.35 -3.37 14.98
C TRP A 48 -22.57 -2.50 15.26
N LEU A 49 -22.87 -1.54 14.38
CA LEU A 49 -24.11 -0.77 14.43
C LEU A 49 -25.33 -1.69 14.24
N GLY A 50 -25.27 -2.61 13.28
CA GLY A 50 -26.32 -3.61 13.07
C GLY A 50 -26.51 -4.55 14.28
N ALA A 51 -25.41 -5.04 14.86
CA ALA A 51 -25.44 -5.87 16.07
C ALA A 51 -26.01 -5.11 17.28
N TRP A 52 -25.61 -3.87 17.48
CA TRP A 52 -26.19 -3.00 18.51
C TRP A 52 -27.69 -2.85 18.29
N TRP A 53 -28.13 -2.45 17.10
CA TRP A 53 -29.56 -2.28 16.81
C TRP A 53 -30.36 -3.55 17.10
N ALA A 54 -29.86 -4.72 16.67
CA ALA A 54 -30.51 -6.00 16.92
C ALA A 54 -30.59 -6.35 18.42
N LEU A 55 -29.51 -6.17 19.17
CA LEU A 55 -29.47 -6.42 20.62
C LEU A 55 -30.39 -5.46 21.40
N SER A 56 -30.40 -4.18 21.00
CA SER A 56 -31.27 -3.17 21.59
C SER A 56 -32.75 -3.48 21.30
N ALA A 57 -33.08 -3.91 20.08
CA ALA A 57 -34.44 -4.32 19.71
C ALA A 57 -34.88 -5.59 20.48
N ALA A 58 -33.94 -6.47 20.83
CA ALA A 58 -34.18 -7.65 21.67
C ALA A 58 -34.27 -7.33 23.18
N GLY A 59 -34.22 -6.06 23.59
CA GLY A 59 -34.33 -5.64 24.99
C GLY A 59 -33.08 -5.87 25.82
N VAL A 60 -31.95 -6.20 25.20
CA VAL A 60 -30.66 -6.33 25.90
C VAL A 60 -30.21 -4.94 26.33
N VAL A 61 -29.77 -4.78 27.58
CA VAL A 61 -29.24 -3.52 28.10
C VAL A 61 -27.72 -3.63 28.21
N LEU A 62 -27.02 -2.85 27.38
CA LEU A 62 -25.56 -2.76 27.36
C LEU A 62 -25.14 -1.29 27.30
N PRO A 63 -23.89 -0.95 27.67
CA PRO A 63 -23.36 0.40 27.55
C PRO A 63 -23.02 0.73 26.08
N TYR A 64 -24.03 0.72 25.21
CA TYR A 64 -23.88 0.73 23.76
C TYR A 64 -23.03 1.90 23.23
N GLY A 65 -23.20 3.10 23.78
CA GLY A 65 -22.39 4.26 23.40
C GLY A 65 -20.91 4.05 23.72
N ALA A 66 -20.60 3.55 24.92
CA ALA A 66 -19.22 3.25 25.30
C ALA A 66 -18.63 2.14 24.42
N SER A 67 -19.40 1.07 24.16
CA SER A 67 -18.98 -0.02 23.26
C SER A 67 -18.65 0.48 21.85
N LEU A 68 -19.51 1.33 21.26
CA LEU A 68 -19.28 1.88 19.93
C LEU A 68 -18.03 2.77 19.89
N ILE A 69 -17.83 3.62 20.89
CA ILE A 69 -16.64 4.47 21.01
C ILE A 69 -15.38 3.59 21.10
N THR A 70 -15.39 2.56 21.95
CA THR A 70 -14.26 1.64 22.09
C THR A 70 -13.96 0.90 20.79
N ILE A 71 -14.98 0.42 20.07
CA ILE A 71 -14.81 -0.25 18.77
C ILE A 71 -14.22 0.73 17.74
N ALA A 72 -14.78 1.94 17.63
CA ALA A 72 -14.29 2.96 16.71
C ALA A 72 -12.83 3.33 17.01
N ALA A 73 -12.49 3.56 18.28
CA ALA A 73 -11.12 3.85 18.70
C ALA A 73 -10.17 2.70 18.37
N THR A 74 -10.60 1.45 18.54
CA THR A 74 -9.82 0.26 18.20
C THR A 74 -9.55 0.18 16.69
N ILE A 75 -10.59 0.36 15.86
CA ILE A 75 -10.46 0.34 14.40
C ILE A 75 -9.52 1.47 13.93
N LEU A 76 -9.69 2.68 14.45
CA LEU A 76 -8.85 3.83 14.12
C LEU A 76 -7.39 3.61 14.51
N THR A 77 -7.16 3.12 15.73
CA THR A 77 -5.80 2.82 16.22
C THR A 77 -5.14 1.73 15.38
N TYR A 78 -5.88 0.68 15.04
CA TYR A 78 -5.39 -0.38 14.18
C TYR A 78 -5.07 0.13 12.77
N TYR A 79 -5.92 0.98 12.18
CA TYR A 79 -5.67 1.58 10.88
C TYR A 79 -4.42 2.47 10.88
N ALA A 80 -4.26 3.33 11.90
CA ALA A 80 -3.09 4.17 12.05
C ALA A 80 -1.81 3.34 12.23
N ALA A 81 -1.87 2.27 13.02
CA ALA A 81 -0.76 1.32 13.15
C ALA A 81 -0.46 0.63 11.83
N TYR A 82 -1.49 0.18 11.09
CA TYR A 82 -1.33 -0.46 9.78
C TYR A 82 -0.59 0.46 8.81
N GLU A 83 -1.08 1.68 8.62
CA GLU A 83 -0.51 2.63 7.66
C GLU A 83 0.90 3.06 8.09
N GLY A 84 1.08 3.35 9.39
CA GLY A 84 2.37 3.80 9.92
C GLY A 84 3.45 2.73 9.84
N PHE A 85 3.14 1.48 10.20
CA PHE A 85 4.09 0.38 10.10
C PHE A 85 4.38 0.03 8.64
N HIS A 86 3.36 -0.02 7.78
CA HIS A 86 3.53 -0.23 6.34
C HIS A 86 4.47 0.82 5.73
N TYR A 87 4.24 2.09 6.05
CA TYR A 87 5.10 3.18 5.61
C TYR A 87 6.54 3.02 6.11
N LEU A 88 6.73 2.77 7.41
CA LEU A 88 8.07 2.60 7.99
C LEU A 88 8.83 1.39 7.41
N MET A 89 8.13 0.32 7.02
CA MET A 89 8.76 -0.84 6.38
C MET A 89 9.33 -0.51 5.01
N HIS A 90 8.67 0.38 4.27
CA HIS A 90 9.12 0.81 2.94
C HIS A 90 10.08 2.01 2.99
N ARG A 91 9.93 2.89 3.97
CA ARG A 91 10.82 4.04 4.21
C ARG A 91 11.28 4.08 5.67
N PRO A 92 12.30 3.29 6.02
CA PRO A 92 12.92 3.30 7.35
C PRO A 92 13.35 4.73 7.76
N ALA A 93 13.01 5.12 8.98
CA ALA A 93 13.26 6.46 9.52
C ALA A 93 13.45 6.49 11.06
N ILE A 94 13.09 5.42 11.77
CA ILE A 94 13.09 5.34 13.24
C ILE A 94 13.90 4.10 13.68
N GLY A 95 15.22 4.30 13.82
CA GLY A 95 16.15 3.18 13.97
C GLY A 95 15.90 2.25 15.17
N TRP A 96 15.33 2.72 16.28
CA TRP A 96 15.05 1.83 17.42
C TRP A 96 13.85 0.90 17.17
N ILE A 97 12.86 1.34 16.40
CA ILE A 97 11.73 0.52 15.96
C ILE A 97 12.23 -0.54 14.99
N GLU A 98 13.02 -0.12 14.00
CA GLU A 98 13.57 -0.99 12.95
C GLU A 98 14.46 -2.11 13.50
N ARG A 99 15.21 -1.85 14.57
CA ARG A 99 16.03 -2.86 15.23
C ARG A 99 15.21 -3.86 16.05
N SER A 100 13.98 -3.51 16.44
CA SER A 100 13.12 -4.36 17.26
C SER A 100 12.80 -5.69 16.54
N ARG A 101 12.74 -6.78 17.30
CA ARG A 101 12.40 -8.10 16.75
C ARG A 101 10.98 -8.15 16.16
N PRO A 102 9.95 -7.55 16.79
CA PRO A 102 8.60 -7.52 16.23
C PRO A 102 8.56 -6.80 14.88
N PHE A 103 9.16 -5.61 14.78
CA PHE A 103 9.15 -4.86 13.53
C PHE A 103 9.82 -5.63 12.39
N ARG A 104 11.01 -6.21 12.62
CA ARG A 104 11.70 -7.03 11.61
C ARG A 104 10.89 -8.25 11.20
N PHE A 105 10.09 -8.82 12.11
CA PHE A 105 9.16 -9.89 11.75
C PHE A 105 8.06 -9.38 10.82
N LEU A 106 7.42 -8.26 11.16
CA LEU A 106 6.36 -7.68 10.35
C LEU A 106 6.88 -7.19 8.98
N GLU A 107 8.08 -6.62 8.92
CA GLU A 107 8.72 -6.21 7.65
C GLU A 107 8.94 -7.42 6.73
N ARG A 108 9.47 -8.53 7.27
CA ARG A 108 9.61 -9.78 6.49
C ARG A 108 8.26 -10.35 6.07
N HIS A 109 7.27 -10.33 6.96
CA HIS A 109 5.90 -10.79 6.68
C HIS A 109 5.28 -10.00 5.53
N HIS A 110 5.42 -8.67 5.56
CA HIS A 110 4.93 -7.76 4.52
C HIS A 110 5.73 -7.87 3.21
N ARG A 111 7.04 -8.08 3.28
CA ARG A 111 7.87 -8.37 2.10
C ARG A 111 7.38 -9.62 1.37
N LEU A 112 7.03 -10.68 2.10
CA LEU A 112 6.43 -11.88 1.50
C LEU A 112 5.06 -11.60 0.86
N HIS A 113 4.26 -10.68 1.42
CA HIS A 113 3.01 -10.23 0.81
C HIS A 113 3.24 -9.57 -0.56
N HIS A 114 4.27 -8.74 -0.71
CA HIS A 114 4.61 -8.13 -2.01
C HIS A 114 5.00 -9.13 -3.09
N VAL A 115 5.71 -10.17 -2.68
CA VAL A 115 6.12 -11.25 -3.58
C VAL A 115 4.94 -12.17 -3.90
N HIS A 116 4.12 -12.49 -2.90
CA HIS A 116 2.97 -13.39 -2.97
C HIS A 116 1.69 -12.66 -2.59
N MET A 117 1.18 -11.82 -3.49
CA MET A 117 0.07 -10.89 -3.24
C MET A 117 -1.24 -11.52 -2.72
N GLY A 118 -1.38 -12.86 -2.82
CA GLY A 118 -2.48 -13.63 -2.26
C GLY A 118 -2.25 -14.20 -0.85
N LYS A 119 -1.18 -13.78 -0.17
CA LYS A 119 -0.73 -14.25 1.16
C LYS A 119 -0.37 -13.06 2.06
N ASN A 120 -0.33 -13.26 3.37
CA ASN A 120 0.16 -12.29 4.36
C ASN A 120 -0.53 -10.90 4.31
N PHE A 121 -1.87 -10.87 4.26
CA PHE A 121 -2.63 -9.63 4.11
C PHE A 121 -2.59 -8.70 5.33
N ASN A 122 -2.44 -9.22 6.54
CA ASN A 122 -2.41 -8.42 7.75
C ASN A 122 -0.99 -7.92 8.05
N VAL A 123 -0.81 -6.60 8.04
CA VAL A 123 0.52 -5.98 8.29
C VAL A 123 0.91 -5.96 9.77
N VAL A 124 -0.03 -5.68 10.69
CA VAL A 124 0.30 -5.44 12.12
C VAL A 124 0.14 -6.71 12.96
N PHE A 125 -0.96 -7.43 12.78
CA PHE A 125 -1.27 -8.65 13.52
C PHE A 125 -1.74 -9.75 12.55
N PRO A 126 -0.92 -10.78 12.26
CA PRO A 126 -1.21 -11.83 11.27
C PRO A 126 -2.21 -12.88 11.77
N LEU A 127 -3.21 -12.46 12.55
CA LEU A 127 -4.19 -13.37 13.14
C LEU A 127 -5.18 -13.89 12.09
N ALA A 128 -5.69 -13.04 11.20
CA ALA A 128 -6.57 -13.52 10.14
C ALA A 128 -5.78 -14.32 9.11
N ASP A 129 -4.53 -13.94 8.83
CA ASP A 129 -3.65 -14.76 7.98
C ASP A 129 -3.43 -16.17 8.51
N LEU A 130 -3.23 -16.29 9.83
CA LEU A 130 -3.13 -17.58 10.50
C LEU A 130 -4.47 -18.34 10.43
N SER A 131 -5.57 -17.67 10.77
CA SER A 131 -6.90 -18.28 10.88
C SER A 131 -7.45 -18.74 9.53
N LEU A 132 -7.11 -18.03 8.44
CA LEU A 132 -7.58 -18.29 7.08
C LEU A 132 -6.56 -19.05 6.23
N GLY A 133 -5.41 -19.44 6.78
CA GLY A 133 -4.39 -20.21 6.06
C GLY A 133 -3.65 -19.43 4.96
N THR A 134 -3.60 -18.10 5.08
CA THR A 134 -2.86 -17.22 4.16
C THR A 134 -1.50 -16.79 4.69
N LEU A 135 -1.13 -17.24 5.89
CA LEU A 135 0.18 -17.00 6.50
C LEU A 135 1.28 -17.85 5.84
N ILE A 136 2.33 -17.18 5.38
CA ILE A 136 3.61 -17.77 4.99
C ILE A 136 4.75 -17.09 5.75
N LEU A 137 5.71 -17.88 6.24
CA LEU A 137 6.82 -17.39 7.06
C LEU A 137 8.16 -17.32 6.32
N ARG A 138 8.24 -17.97 5.15
CA ARG A 138 9.43 -18.05 4.31
C ARG A 138 8.99 -18.01 2.85
N ASP A 139 9.83 -17.44 1.99
CA ASP A 139 9.60 -17.52 0.54
C ASP A 139 9.97 -18.95 0.08
N PRO A 140 9.03 -19.71 -0.54
CA PRO A 140 9.36 -21.00 -1.14
C PRO A 140 10.16 -20.87 -2.45
N ALA A 141 10.19 -19.68 -3.07
CA ALA A 141 10.82 -19.44 -4.35
C ALA A 141 12.24 -18.84 -4.20
N PRO A 142 13.10 -19.00 -5.23
CA PRO A 142 14.40 -18.33 -5.25
C PRO A 142 14.26 -16.80 -5.33
N VAL A 143 15.33 -16.10 -4.94
CA VAL A 143 15.43 -14.65 -5.05
C VAL A 143 15.18 -14.22 -6.49
N ARG A 144 14.35 -13.19 -6.65
CA ARG A 144 13.94 -12.64 -7.94
C ARG A 144 14.20 -11.14 -7.97
N ALA A 145 14.69 -10.66 -9.10
CA ALA A 145 14.74 -9.24 -9.38
C ALA A 145 13.36 -8.75 -9.87
N THR A 146 13.07 -7.48 -9.64
CA THR A 146 11.84 -6.86 -10.11
C THR A 146 11.94 -6.64 -11.62
N PRO A 147 11.00 -7.19 -12.43
CA PRO A 147 11.08 -7.06 -13.88
C PRO A 147 10.81 -5.62 -14.31
N ALA A 148 11.48 -5.15 -15.37
CA ALA A 148 11.29 -3.81 -15.90
C ALA A 148 9.82 -3.51 -16.29
N SER A 149 9.06 -4.56 -16.65
CA SER A 149 7.63 -4.45 -16.95
C SER A 149 6.78 -4.05 -15.74
N ALA A 150 7.22 -4.32 -14.51
CA ALA A 150 6.48 -3.94 -13.29
C ALA A 150 6.35 -2.40 -13.21
N ARG A 151 7.44 -1.68 -13.44
CA ARG A 151 7.45 -0.22 -13.49
C ARG A 151 6.59 0.33 -14.64
N GLN A 152 6.58 -0.34 -15.80
CA GLN A 152 5.70 0.04 -16.92
C GLN A 152 4.22 -0.09 -16.56
N ILE A 153 3.83 -1.19 -15.90
CA ILE A 153 2.46 -1.42 -15.40
C ILE A 153 2.08 -0.32 -14.41
N ALA A 154 2.94 -0.03 -13.44
CA ALA A 154 2.70 1.02 -12.44
C ALA A 154 2.44 2.38 -13.10
N ARG A 155 3.29 2.81 -14.05
CA ARG A 155 3.14 4.10 -14.77
C ARG A 155 1.87 4.22 -15.59
N ARG A 156 1.30 3.11 -16.04
CA ARG A 156 -0.01 3.11 -16.72
C ARG A 156 -1.13 3.55 -15.78
N HIS A 157 -0.98 3.28 -14.48
CA HIS A 157 -2.02 3.47 -13.47
C HIS A 157 -1.72 4.53 -12.39
N SER A 158 -0.49 5.05 -12.33
CA SER A 158 -0.06 6.07 -11.36
C SER A 158 -0.31 7.51 -11.84
N ARG A 159 -0.35 8.48 -10.91
CA ARG A 159 -0.44 9.91 -11.28
C ARG A 159 0.90 10.38 -11.84
N PHE A 160 2.02 9.91 -11.29
CA PHE A 160 3.36 10.14 -11.83
C PHE A 160 3.46 9.78 -13.32
N GLY A 161 3.03 8.58 -13.70
CA GLY A 161 3.05 8.16 -15.10
C GLY A 161 2.11 8.98 -15.99
N ARG A 162 1.00 9.49 -15.46
CA ARG A 162 0.13 10.44 -16.18
C ARG A 162 0.85 11.77 -16.43
N LYS A 163 1.48 12.36 -15.41
CA LYS A 163 2.27 13.60 -15.54
C LYS A 163 3.35 13.47 -16.60
N LEU A 164 4.09 12.35 -16.63
CA LEU A 164 5.12 12.11 -17.66
C LEU A 164 4.55 12.12 -19.08
N ARG A 165 3.37 11.51 -19.30
CA ARG A 165 2.73 11.51 -20.61
C ARG A 165 2.26 12.91 -21.02
N GLU A 166 1.71 13.67 -20.07
CA GLU A 166 1.29 15.06 -20.31
C GLU A 166 2.50 15.93 -20.68
N GLN A 167 3.62 15.80 -19.97
CA GLN A 167 4.87 16.52 -20.28
C GLN A 167 5.43 16.14 -21.66
N ALA A 168 5.44 14.85 -22.00
CA ALA A 168 5.91 14.37 -23.30
C ALA A 168 5.03 14.86 -24.46
N ALA A 169 3.73 15.05 -24.24
CA ALA A 169 2.81 15.59 -25.24
C ALA A 169 2.97 17.10 -25.48
N VAL A 170 3.54 17.83 -24.51
CA VAL A 170 3.74 19.28 -24.56
C VAL A 170 5.14 19.66 -25.04
N ALA A 171 6.13 18.76 -24.96
CA ALA A 171 7.47 19.00 -25.49
C ALA A 171 7.41 19.21 -27.02
N PRO A 172 7.88 20.35 -27.56
CA PRO A 172 7.95 20.54 -29.00
C PRO A 172 8.87 19.48 -29.59
N THR A 173 8.49 18.91 -30.73
CA THR A 173 9.38 18.11 -31.59
C THR A 173 10.50 19.00 -32.12
N GLU A 174 11.52 19.28 -31.30
CA GLU A 174 12.81 19.75 -31.80
C GLU A 174 13.51 18.59 -32.51
N LYS A 175 13.20 18.42 -33.79
CA LYS A 175 14.10 17.86 -34.80
C LYS A 175 13.54 18.19 -36.18
N GLY A 176 13.93 19.37 -36.65
CA GLY A 176 13.83 19.81 -38.03
C GLY A 176 15.00 20.74 -38.34
N VAL A 177 16.23 20.28 -38.09
CA VAL A 177 17.41 20.88 -38.74
C VAL A 177 17.57 20.12 -40.05
N ASP A 178 17.16 20.79 -41.12
CA ASP A 178 17.35 20.36 -42.50
C ASP A 178 18.85 20.38 -42.84
N PRO A 179 19.49 19.30 -43.34
CA PRO A 179 20.91 19.30 -43.67
C PRO A 179 21.28 20.08 -44.94
N HIS A 180 20.34 20.74 -45.60
CA HIS A 180 20.55 21.35 -46.92
C HIS A 180 20.73 22.88 -46.88
N GLU A 181 21.75 23.37 -46.18
CA GLU A 181 22.26 24.74 -46.42
C GLU A 181 23.73 24.87 -46.01
N ALA A 182 24.58 24.07 -46.66
CA ALA A 182 26.04 24.25 -46.63
C ALA A 182 26.62 23.94 -48.01
N SER A 183 26.22 24.72 -49.01
CA SER A 183 26.80 24.74 -50.35
C SER A 183 26.29 25.98 -51.06
N GLU A 184 27.22 26.79 -51.61
CA GLU A 184 27.01 28.11 -52.26
C GLU A 184 26.91 29.26 -51.24
N THR A 185 27.82 30.23 -51.14
CA THR A 185 28.87 30.80 -52.02
C THR A 185 29.94 31.48 -51.17
#